data_AF-A0A6N2Y9Q6-F1
#
_entry.id   AF-A0A6N2Y9Q6-F1
#
_cell.length_a   1.000
_cell.length_b   1.000
_cell.length_c   1.000
_cell.angle_alpha   90.00
_cell.angle_beta   90.00
_cell.angle_gamma   90.00
#
_symmetry.space_group_name_H-M   'P 1'
#
loop_
_entity.id
_entity.type
_entity.pdbx_description
1 polymer ?
#
loop_
_entity_poly.entity_id
_entity_poly.type
_entity_poly.pdbx_seq_one_letter_code
_entity_poly.pdbx_strand_id
1 'polypeptide(L)'
;MNQETAEQIARAAALEAVKEYKKTERKEKRIKIFQNTKKLMENYNRICKSVEEGVAELADMDNSEELEEFTAEDIFINSILKSKLRSVVMIAHIDKCLKLLEYEEYRKNTPEKYLAFRYYYLDGMTYENIAEVYGYGDRTARRWVTELTSILSVYLFGADAIMLD
;
A
#
# COMPACT_ATOMS: atom_id res chain seq x y z
N MET A 1 46.55 13.59 -24.39
CA MET A 1 45.21 13.02 -24.70
C MET A 1 44.63 13.84 -25.84
N ASN A 2 44.21 13.21 -26.94
CA ASN A 2 43.57 13.92 -28.06
C ASN A 2 42.18 14.42 -27.59
N GLN A 3 41.77 15.62 -28.04
CA GLN A 3 40.47 16.23 -27.78
C GLN A 3 39.30 15.29 -28.10
N GLU A 4 39.41 14.49 -29.16
CA GLU A 4 38.45 13.47 -29.56
C GLU A 4 38.36 12.32 -28.53
N THR A 5 39.50 11.89 -27.97
CA THR A 5 39.54 10.88 -26.90
C THR A 5 38.94 11.43 -25.61
N ALA A 6 39.19 12.71 -25.30
CA ALA A 6 38.60 13.38 -24.13
C ALA A 6 37.07 13.48 -24.27
N GLU A 7 36.57 13.82 -25.46
CA GLU A 7 35.14 13.93 -25.73
C GLU A 7 34.43 12.57 -25.67
N GLN A 8 35.06 11.51 -26.20
CA GLN A 8 34.54 10.15 -26.11
C GLN A 8 34.44 9.67 -24.65
N ILE A 9 35.48 9.93 -23.84
CA ILE A 9 35.46 9.59 -22.40
C ILE A 9 34.37 10.38 -21.68
N ALA A 10 34.21 11.68 -21.96
CA ALA A 10 33.18 12.52 -21.35
C ALA A 10 31.76 12.03 -21.70
N ARG A 11 31.51 11.67 -22.97
CA ARG A 11 30.21 11.11 -23.40
C ARG A 11 29.92 9.75 -22.75
N ALA A 12 30.91 8.87 -22.68
CA ALA A 12 30.76 7.56 -22.03
C ALA A 12 30.44 7.71 -20.54
N ALA A 13 31.19 8.55 -19.82
CA ALA A 13 30.95 8.84 -18.41
C ALA A 13 29.56 9.46 -18.17
N ALA A 14 29.12 10.39 -19.03
CA ALA A 14 27.78 10.98 -18.93
C ALA A 14 26.66 9.96 -19.14
N LEU A 15 26.81 9.06 -20.14
CA LEU A 15 25.84 7.99 -20.39
C LEU A 15 25.78 7.00 -19.23
N GLU A 16 26.93 6.63 -18.68
CA GLU A 16 27.00 5.72 -17.54
C GLU A 16 26.37 6.34 -16.28
N ALA A 17 26.65 7.61 -16.01
CA ALA A 17 26.04 8.34 -14.90
C ALA A 17 24.50 8.41 -15.02
N VAL A 18 23.97 8.69 -16.22
CA VAL A 18 22.50 8.69 -16.44
C VAL A 18 21.91 7.29 -16.26
N LYS A 19 22.62 6.25 -16.71
CA LYS A 19 22.18 4.86 -16.55
C LYS A 19 22.13 4.45 -15.07
N GLU A 20 23.16 4.78 -14.30
CA GLU A 20 23.20 4.54 -12.86
C GLU A 20 22.11 5.32 -12.14
N TYR A 21 21.93 6.60 -12.46
CA TYR A 21 20.87 7.43 -11.88
C TYR A 21 19.46 6.87 -12.12
N LYS A 22 19.15 6.45 -13.36
CA LYS A 22 17.86 5.81 -13.65
C LYS A 22 17.69 4.51 -12.87
N LYS A 23 18.76 3.73 -12.69
CA LYS A 23 18.73 2.49 -11.90
C LYS A 23 18.46 2.77 -10.42
N THR A 24 19.07 3.80 -9.83
CA THR A 24 18.83 4.19 -8.44
C THR A 24 17.41 4.73 -8.25
N GLU A 25 16.94 5.59 -9.14
CA GLU A 25 15.57 6.13 -9.12
C GLU A 25 14.51 5.03 -9.16
N ARG A 26 14.69 4.03 -10.05
CA ARG A 26 13.80 2.85 -10.12
C ARG A 26 13.78 2.06 -8.81
N LYS A 27 14.95 1.85 -8.20
CA LYS A 27 15.08 1.13 -6.93
C LYS A 27 14.38 1.89 -5.79
N GLU A 28 14.55 3.20 -5.74
CA GLU A 28 13.89 4.07 -4.76
C GLU A 28 12.38 4.05 -4.92
N LYS A 29 11.87 4.13 -6.15
CA LYS A 29 10.42 4.03 -6.43
C LYS A 29 9.86 2.69 -5.93
N ARG A 30 10.54 1.57 -6.21
CA ARG A 30 10.11 0.23 -5.72
C ARG A 30 10.09 0.15 -4.19
N ILE A 31 11.12 0.68 -3.53
CA ILE A 31 11.18 0.73 -2.06
C ILE A 31 10.02 1.57 -1.52
N LYS A 32 9.75 2.72 -2.13
CA LYS A 32 8.66 3.61 -1.73
C LYS A 32 7.30 2.94 -1.86
N ILE A 33 7.05 2.20 -2.95
CA ILE A 33 5.79 1.48 -3.16
C ILE A 33 5.58 0.38 -2.11
N PHE A 34 6.62 -0.40 -1.81
CA PHE A 34 6.56 -1.39 -0.74
C PHE A 34 6.27 -0.73 0.62
N GLN A 35 6.97 0.37 0.94
CA GLN A 35 6.75 1.11 2.18
C GLN A 35 5.34 1.71 2.27
N ASN A 36 4.79 2.21 1.16
CA ASN A 36 3.43 2.72 1.10
C ASN A 36 2.41 1.59 1.32
N THR A 37 2.61 0.44 0.69
CA THR A 37 1.76 -0.75 0.88
C THR A 37 1.76 -1.19 2.34
N LYS A 38 2.96 -1.29 2.94
CA LYS A 38 3.12 -1.62 4.35
C LYS A 38 2.37 -0.63 5.25
N LYS A 39 2.58 0.68 5.07
CA LYS A 39 1.91 1.72 5.86
C LYS A 39 0.40 1.68 5.72
N LEU A 40 -0.10 1.39 4.52
CA LEU A 40 -1.52 1.27 4.26
C LEU A 40 -2.11 0.11 5.06
N MET A 41 -1.48 -1.07 5.01
CA MET A 41 -1.93 -2.24 5.76
C MET A 41 -1.79 -2.08 7.28
N GLU A 42 -0.72 -1.44 7.77
CA GLU A 42 -0.55 -1.12 9.20
C GLU A 42 -1.67 -0.21 9.74
N ASN A 43 -2.31 0.58 8.87
CA ASN A 43 -3.40 1.50 9.25
C ASN A 43 -4.78 1.05 8.72
N TYR A 44 -4.87 -0.09 8.03
CA TYR A 44 -6.09 -0.53 7.36
C TYR A 44 -7.29 -0.59 8.31
N ASN A 45 -7.14 -1.28 9.44
CA ASN A 45 -8.20 -1.40 10.45
C ASN A 45 -8.58 -0.05 11.06
N ARG A 46 -7.62 0.88 11.21
CA ARG A 46 -7.89 2.23 11.73
C ARG A 46 -8.70 3.06 10.72
N ILE A 47 -8.40 2.92 9.43
CA ILE A 47 -9.13 3.58 8.35
C ILE A 47 -10.56 3.03 8.28
N CYS A 48 -10.73 1.70 8.35
CA CYS A 48 -12.05 1.06 8.40
C CYS A 48 -12.88 1.59 9.55
N LYS A 49 -12.35 1.52 10.78
CA LYS A 49 -13.00 2.04 11.98
C LYS A 49 -13.37 3.53 11.86
N SER A 50 -12.47 4.36 11.34
CA SER A 50 -12.74 5.79 11.16
C SER A 50 -13.86 6.07 10.16
N VAL A 51 -13.97 5.26 9.11
CA VAL A 51 -15.07 5.36 8.13
C VAL A 51 -16.38 4.87 8.76
N GLU A 52 -16.37 3.74 9.47
CA GLU A 52 -17.54 3.19 10.17
C GLU A 52 -18.11 4.19 11.19
N GLU A 53 -17.28 4.75 12.06
CA GLU A 53 -17.68 5.76 13.05
C GLU A 53 -18.24 7.02 12.37
N GLY A 54 -17.56 7.51 11.32
CA GLY A 54 -18.02 8.71 10.61
C GLY A 54 -19.32 8.54 9.83
N VAL A 55 -19.61 7.32 9.32
CA VAL A 55 -20.89 7.03 8.68
C VAL A 55 -22.01 6.93 9.71
N ALA A 56 -21.75 6.34 10.88
CA ALA A 56 -22.73 6.29 11.97
C ALA A 56 -23.11 7.70 12.45
N GLU A 57 -22.11 8.57 12.67
CA GLU A 57 -22.34 9.98 13.04
C GLU A 57 -23.23 10.72 12.03
N LEU A 58 -23.00 10.53 10.71
CA LEU A 58 -23.82 11.17 9.67
C LEU A 58 -25.26 10.64 9.63
N ALA A 59 -25.45 9.34 9.84
CA ALA A 59 -26.79 8.73 9.88
C ALA A 59 -27.61 9.27 11.05
N ASP A 60 -26.97 9.60 12.16
CA ASP A 60 -27.60 10.22 13.34
C ASP A 60 -27.95 11.71 13.11
N MET A 61 -27.34 12.37 12.12
CA MET A 61 -27.50 13.80 11.82
C MET A 61 -28.57 14.12 10.78
N ASP A 62 -29.15 13.14 10.08
CA ASP A 62 -30.05 13.31 8.92
C ASP A 62 -31.48 13.79 9.28
N ASN A 63 -31.60 14.81 10.14
CA ASN A 63 -32.85 15.33 10.70
C ASN A 63 -32.96 16.87 10.70
N SER A 64 -32.42 17.58 9.70
CA SER A 64 -32.84 18.97 9.42
C SER A 64 -32.38 19.48 8.05
N GLU A 65 -33.33 20.05 7.30
CA GLU A 65 -33.19 20.94 6.13
C GLU A 65 -32.29 22.16 6.48
N GLU A 66 -31.63 22.92 5.59
CA GLU A 66 -32.05 23.50 4.32
C GLU A 66 -30.81 24.12 3.61
N LEU A 67 -30.92 24.46 2.32
CA LEU A 67 -29.85 25.01 1.47
C LEU A 67 -29.57 26.51 1.75
N GLU A 68 -28.40 26.83 2.31
CA GLU A 68 -27.83 28.19 2.40
C GLU A 68 -26.45 28.30 1.69
N GLU A 69 -26.00 29.54 1.51
CA GLU A 69 -24.73 29.91 0.87
C GLU A 69 -23.52 29.36 1.66
N PHE A 70 -22.56 28.71 0.99
CA PHE A 70 -21.46 27.99 1.65
C PHE A 70 -20.61 28.89 2.58
N THR A 71 -20.70 28.63 3.88
CA THR A 71 -19.86 29.22 4.92
C THR A 71 -18.47 28.57 4.96
N ALA A 72 -17.53 29.17 5.71
CA ALA A 72 -16.22 28.55 5.96
C ALA A 72 -16.33 27.18 6.68
N GLU A 73 -17.38 27.00 7.49
CA GLU A 73 -17.69 25.74 8.17
C GLU A 73 -18.13 24.68 7.15
N ASP A 74 -18.95 25.05 6.17
CA ASP A 74 -19.38 24.13 5.10
C ASP A 74 -18.21 23.67 4.23
N ILE A 75 -17.25 24.56 3.95
CA ILE A 75 -16.01 24.20 3.22
C ILE A 75 -15.21 23.16 4.01
N PHE A 76 -15.07 23.36 5.32
CA PHE A 76 -14.37 22.42 6.19
C PHE A 76 -15.08 21.06 6.26
N ILE A 77 -16.40 21.04 6.45
CA ILE A 77 -17.22 19.83 6.43
C ILE A 77 -17.08 19.10 5.09
N ASN A 78 -17.18 19.81 3.96
CA ASN A 78 -16.98 19.24 2.63
C ASN A 78 -15.58 18.62 2.45
N SER A 79 -14.55 19.21 3.06
CA SER A 79 -13.19 18.65 3.01
C SER A 79 -13.08 17.33 3.76
N ILE A 80 -13.77 17.20 4.90
CA ILE A 80 -13.87 15.98 5.70
C ILE A 80 -14.63 14.91 4.92
N LEU A 81 -15.81 15.24 4.39
CA LEU A 81 -16.64 14.33 3.59
C LEU A 81 -15.87 13.79 2.38
N LYS A 82 -15.17 14.64 1.63
CA LYS A 82 -14.31 14.22 0.53
C LYS A 82 -13.19 13.27 0.99
N SER A 83 -12.65 13.48 2.19
CA SER A 83 -11.62 12.62 2.76
C SER A 83 -12.16 11.24 3.17
N LYS A 84 -13.35 11.20 3.75
CA LYS A 84 -14.05 9.96 4.09
C LYS A 84 -14.43 9.18 2.84
N LEU A 85 -14.98 9.84 1.81
CA LEU A 85 -15.29 9.20 0.54
C LEU A 85 -14.05 8.59 -0.12
N ARG A 86 -12.92 9.30 -0.12
CA ARG A 86 -11.63 8.75 -0.58
C ARG A 86 -11.24 7.50 0.21
N SER A 87 -11.46 7.50 1.52
CA SER A 87 -11.17 6.34 2.38
C SER A 87 -12.08 5.15 2.09
N VAL A 88 -13.38 5.38 1.85
CA VAL A 88 -14.34 4.32 1.44
C VAL A 88 -13.89 3.66 0.15
N VAL A 89 -13.53 4.45 -0.87
CA VAL A 89 -13.04 3.92 -2.15
C VAL A 89 -11.74 3.14 -1.96
N MET A 90 -10.82 3.64 -1.11
CA MET A 90 -9.57 2.94 -0.79
C MET A 90 -9.83 1.60 -0.09
N ILE A 91 -10.73 1.54 0.89
CA ILE A 91 -11.09 0.29 1.59
C ILE A 91 -11.61 -0.73 0.58
N ALA A 92 -12.58 -0.33 -0.26
CA ALA A 92 -13.16 -1.22 -1.26
C ALA A 92 -12.11 -1.75 -2.25
N HIS A 93 -11.14 -0.92 -2.64
CA HIS A 93 -10.01 -1.34 -3.47
C HIS A 93 -9.11 -2.33 -2.76
N ILE A 94 -8.71 -2.05 -1.52
CA ILE A 94 -7.86 -2.94 -0.70
C ILE A 94 -8.54 -4.28 -0.49
N ASP A 95 -9.83 -4.32 -0.15
CA ASP A 95 -10.59 -5.56 0.04
C ASP A 95 -10.58 -6.44 -1.21
N LYS A 96 -10.72 -5.84 -2.40
CA LYS A 96 -10.64 -6.56 -3.67
C LYS A 96 -9.23 -7.12 -3.88
N CYS A 97 -8.20 -6.33 -3.59
CA CYS A 97 -6.80 -6.77 -3.70
C CYS A 97 -6.46 -7.89 -2.70
N LEU A 98 -6.99 -7.83 -1.47
CA LEU A 98 -6.82 -8.89 -0.46
C LEU A 98 -7.45 -10.21 -0.91
N LYS A 99 -8.66 -10.17 -1.50
CA LYS A 99 -9.30 -11.35 -2.09
C LYS A 99 -8.50 -11.97 -3.23
N LEU A 100 -7.89 -11.13 -4.07
CA LEU A 100 -7.01 -11.61 -5.14
C LEU A 100 -5.74 -12.26 -4.59
N LEU A 101 -5.13 -11.64 -3.57
CA LEU A 101 -3.95 -12.16 -2.88
C LEU A 101 -4.24 -13.52 -2.21
N GLU A 102 -5.38 -13.63 -1.52
CA GLU A 102 -5.85 -14.88 -0.93
C GLU A 102 -5.98 -15.97 -2.00
N TYR A 103 -6.73 -15.67 -3.07
CA TYR A 103 -6.97 -16.60 -4.16
C TYR A 103 -5.66 -17.06 -4.83
N GLU A 104 -4.69 -16.17 -5.02
CA GLU A 104 -3.38 -16.50 -5.57
C GLU A 104 -2.64 -17.52 -4.71
N GLU A 105 -2.61 -17.34 -3.38
CA GLU A 105 -1.92 -18.27 -2.48
C GLU A 105 -2.63 -19.62 -2.35
N TYR A 106 -3.97 -19.64 -2.38
CA TYR A 106 -4.71 -20.90 -2.50
C TYR A 106 -4.37 -21.64 -3.80
N ARG A 107 -4.27 -20.93 -4.93
CA ARG A 107 -3.88 -21.54 -6.22
C ARG A 107 -2.45 -22.06 -6.23
N LYS A 108 -1.53 -21.40 -5.51
CA LYS A 108 -0.15 -21.86 -5.34
C LYS A 108 -0.01 -22.98 -4.31
N ASN A 109 -1.10 -23.37 -3.65
CA ASN A 109 -1.10 -24.34 -2.55
C ASN A 109 -0.21 -23.88 -1.39
N THR A 110 -0.26 -22.58 -1.07
CA THR A 110 0.44 -21.93 0.04
C THR A 110 -0.49 -21.05 0.91
N PRO A 111 -1.72 -21.52 1.26
CA PRO A 111 -2.68 -20.73 2.03
C PRO A 111 -2.15 -20.27 3.39
N GLU A 112 -1.20 -21.00 3.98
CA GLU A 112 -0.53 -20.65 5.24
C GLU A 112 0.18 -19.29 5.18
N LYS A 113 0.68 -18.88 4.00
CA LYS A 113 1.28 -17.55 3.85
C LYS A 113 0.23 -16.46 4.01
N TYR A 114 -0.91 -16.60 3.32
CA TYR A 114 -1.99 -15.61 3.41
C TYR A 114 -2.57 -15.55 4.83
N LEU A 115 -2.69 -16.69 5.51
CA LEU A 115 -3.11 -16.73 6.90
C LEU A 115 -2.15 -15.97 7.82
N ALA A 116 -0.83 -16.15 7.67
CA ALA A 116 0.15 -15.38 8.43
C ALA A 116 0.06 -13.87 8.15
N PHE A 117 -0.15 -13.48 6.88
CA PHE A 117 -0.37 -12.10 6.48
C PHE A 117 -1.63 -11.50 7.10
N ARG A 118 -2.76 -12.23 7.04
CA ARG A 118 -4.03 -11.83 7.63
C ARG A 118 -3.91 -11.67 9.14
N TYR A 119 -3.32 -12.65 9.83
CA TYR A 119 -3.13 -12.59 11.27
C TYR A 119 -2.31 -11.40 11.70
N TYR A 120 -1.26 -11.06 10.95
CA TYR A 120 -0.44 -9.91 11.26
C TYR A 120 -1.18 -8.58 11.06
N TYR A 121 -1.74 -8.35 9.86
CA TYR A 121 -2.29 -7.04 9.50
C TYR A 121 -3.75 -6.84 9.91
N LEU A 122 -4.59 -7.87 9.80
CA LEU A 122 -6.03 -7.76 10.05
C LEU A 122 -6.39 -8.13 11.48
N ASP A 123 -5.76 -9.18 12.03
CA ASP A 123 -6.08 -9.66 13.38
C ASP A 123 -5.15 -9.06 14.45
N GLY A 124 -4.10 -8.33 14.03
CA GLY A 124 -3.19 -7.61 14.93
C GLY A 124 -2.27 -8.52 15.77
N MET A 125 -2.04 -9.76 15.32
CA MET A 125 -1.18 -10.72 16.01
C MET A 125 0.30 -10.37 15.83
N THR A 126 1.11 -10.68 16.84
CA THR A 126 2.57 -10.64 16.73
C THR A 126 3.08 -11.84 15.93
N TYR A 127 4.29 -11.75 15.39
CA TYR A 127 4.90 -12.85 14.64
C TYR A 127 5.17 -14.07 15.53
N GLU A 128 5.45 -13.85 16.80
CA GLU A 128 5.63 -14.87 17.82
C GLU A 128 4.32 -15.64 18.04
N ASN A 129 3.19 -14.95 18.16
CA ASN A 129 1.89 -15.62 18.31
C ASN A 129 1.49 -16.38 17.03
N ILE A 130 1.80 -15.84 15.85
CA ILE A 130 1.56 -16.53 14.57
C ILE A 130 2.40 -17.81 14.47
N ALA A 131 3.64 -17.75 14.92
CA ALA A 131 4.55 -18.89 14.97
C ALA A 131 4.02 -20.00 15.89
N GLU A 132 3.49 -19.65 17.05
CA GLU A 132 2.87 -20.61 17.99
C GLU A 132 1.65 -21.33 17.40
N VAL A 133 0.80 -20.61 16.65
CA VAL A 133 -0.42 -21.20 16.05
C VAL A 133 -0.09 -22.28 15.00
N TYR A 134 0.96 -22.08 14.21
CA TYR A 134 1.25 -22.94 13.05
C TYR A 134 2.52 -23.80 13.18
N GLY A 135 3.28 -23.65 14.26
CA GLY A 135 4.53 -24.39 14.48
C GLY A 135 5.67 -23.98 13.53
N TYR A 136 5.58 -22.82 12.88
CA TYR A 136 6.67 -22.25 12.07
C TYR A 136 7.46 -21.24 12.89
N GLY A 137 8.74 -21.05 12.59
CA GLY A 137 9.52 -20.00 13.26
C GLY A 137 9.07 -18.58 12.89
N ASP A 138 9.23 -17.63 13.83
CA ASP A 138 8.98 -16.19 13.65
C ASP A 138 9.57 -15.64 12.33
N ARG A 139 10.81 -16.03 12.00
CA ARG A 139 11.48 -15.63 10.75
C ARG A 139 10.72 -16.05 9.50
N THR A 140 10.05 -17.21 9.53
CA THR A 140 9.24 -17.71 8.41
C THR A 140 7.99 -16.86 8.26
N ALA A 141 7.29 -16.56 9.36
CA ALA A 141 6.11 -15.69 9.34
C ALA A 141 6.46 -14.30 8.79
N ARG A 142 7.52 -13.66 9.30
CA ARG A 142 8.02 -12.36 8.81
C ARG A 142 8.32 -12.37 7.31
N ARG A 143 8.96 -13.43 6.82
CA ARG A 143 9.27 -13.60 5.40
C ARG A 143 7.99 -13.67 4.57
N TRP A 144 7.01 -14.48 4.97
CA TRP A 144 5.75 -14.61 4.25
C TRP A 144 4.95 -13.31 4.24
N VAL A 145 4.86 -12.61 5.36
CA VAL A 145 4.21 -11.29 5.41
C VAL A 145 4.90 -10.31 4.48
N THR A 146 6.23 -10.25 4.49
CA THR A 146 7.01 -9.37 3.60
C THR A 146 6.79 -9.71 2.12
N GLU A 147 6.82 -11.00 1.78
CA GLU A 147 6.57 -11.49 0.42
C GLU A 147 5.18 -11.07 -0.06
N LEU A 148 4.15 -11.30 0.74
CA LEU A 148 2.78 -10.97 0.40
C LEU A 148 2.51 -9.46 0.38
N THR A 149 3.16 -8.66 1.22
CA THR A 149 3.14 -7.19 1.10
C THR A 149 3.71 -6.74 -0.25
N SER A 150 4.76 -7.40 -0.75
CA SER A 150 5.32 -7.12 -2.07
C SER A 150 4.33 -7.46 -3.19
N ILE A 151 3.67 -8.62 -3.12
CA ILE A 151 2.67 -9.04 -4.12
C ILE A 151 1.45 -8.11 -4.05
N LEU A 152 0.95 -7.80 -2.85
CA LEU A 152 -0.16 -6.88 -2.65
C LEU A 152 0.09 -5.50 -3.26
N SER A 153 1.34 -5.02 -3.21
CA SER A 153 1.71 -3.74 -3.84
C SER A 153 1.40 -3.73 -5.34
N VAL A 154 1.54 -4.87 -6.02
CA VAL A 154 1.19 -5.02 -7.43
C VAL A 154 -0.31 -4.99 -7.63
N TYR A 155 -1.09 -5.65 -6.78
CA TYR A 155 -2.55 -5.56 -6.86
C TYR A 155 -3.08 -4.15 -6.59
N LEU A 156 -2.46 -3.42 -5.67
CA LEU A 156 -2.88 -2.07 -5.29
C LEU A 156 -2.53 -1.02 -6.34
N PHE A 157 -1.30 -1.07 -6.88
CA PHE A 157 -0.75 -0.01 -7.73
C PHE A 157 -0.55 -0.43 -9.20
N GLY A 158 -0.79 -1.69 -9.54
CA GLY A 158 -0.69 -2.21 -10.90
C GLY A 158 0.71 -2.02 -11.48
N ALA A 159 0.76 -1.51 -12.72
CA ALA A 159 2.01 -1.29 -13.44
C ALA A 159 2.98 -0.36 -12.72
N ASP A 160 2.50 0.55 -11.86
CA ASP A 160 3.40 1.41 -11.08
C ASP A 160 4.27 0.63 -10.10
N ALA A 161 3.79 -0.52 -9.61
CA ALA A 161 4.55 -1.43 -8.76
C ALA A 161 5.54 -2.30 -9.54
N ILE A 162 5.27 -2.54 -10.83
CA ILE A 162 6.13 -3.35 -11.70
C ILE A 162 7.00 -2.40 -12.54
N MET A 163 8.18 -2.08 -12.01
CA MET A 163 9.20 -1.39 -12.81
C MET A 163 9.86 -2.43 -13.72
N LEU A 164 9.42 -2.51 -14.98
CA LEU A 164 10.08 -3.31 -16.02
C LEU A 164 11.47 -2.71 -16.32
N ASP A 165 12.49 -3.57 -16.37
CA ASP A 165 13.90 -3.16 -16.56
C ASP A 165 14.21 -2.67 -17.98
#